data_AF-A0A2E1Q1W8-F1
#
_entry.id   AF-A0A2E1Q1W8-F1
#
_cell.length_a   1.000
_cell.length_b   1.000
_cell.length_c   1.000
_cell.angle_alpha   90.00
_cell.angle_beta   90.00
_cell.angle_gamma   90.00
#
_symmetry.space_group_name_H-M   'P 1'
#
loop_
_entity.id
_entity.type
_entity.pdbx_description
1 polymer ?
#
loop_
_entity_poly.entity_id
_entity_poly.type
_entity_poly.pdbx_seq_one_letter_code
_entity_poly.pdbx_strand_id
1 'polypeptide(L)'
;MSKDSFSWYSLKLHHFEAIMTVKELIKKLQDLPQDSKIVVQGYEGGLSDIGQIKPSRLELGVNSESWNGPHEESLNGGVPCVLLLRAENPNSD
;
A
#
# COMPACT_ATOMS: atom_id res chain seq x y z
N MET A 1 -4.37 28.13 -36.24
CA MET A 1 -3.72 26.80 -36.18
C MET A 1 -2.85 26.78 -34.93
N SER A 2 -3.22 25.94 -33.97
CA SER A 2 -2.62 25.83 -32.63
C SER A 2 -1.15 25.41 -32.73
N LYS A 3 -0.28 26.06 -31.94
CA LYS A 3 1.11 25.61 -31.74
C LYS A 3 1.10 24.60 -30.59
N ASP A 4 0.72 23.38 -30.91
CA ASP A 4 0.92 22.24 -30.03
C ASP A 4 2.38 21.79 -30.13
N SER A 5 3.11 21.83 -29.02
CA SER A 5 4.21 20.91 -28.70
C SER A 5 4.74 21.21 -27.30
N PHE A 6 3.89 21.00 -26.28
CA PHE A 6 4.43 20.75 -24.95
C PHE A 6 4.81 19.28 -24.87
N SER A 7 6.12 19.04 -24.83
CA SER A 7 6.72 17.75 -24.55
C SER A 7 6.30 17.29 -23.15
N TRP A 8 5.42 16.30 -23.09
CA TRP A 8 5.00 15.65 -21.84
C TRP A 8 6.06 14.67 -21.29
N TYR A 9 7.25 14.63 -21.88
CA TYR A 9 8.33 13.71 -21.51
C TYR A 9 9.31 14.24 -20.46
N SER A 10 9.04 15.39 -19.82
CA SER A 10 9.96 15.93 -18.82
C SER A 10 9.25 16.68 -17.71
N LEU A 11 8.58 15.94 -16.81
CA LEU A 11 8.36 16.40 -15.43
C LEU A 11 8.14 15.20 -14.51
N LYS A 12 9.20 14.92 -13.76
CA LYS A 12 9.28 14.09 -12.54
C LYS A 12 9.40 12.59 -12.76
N LEU A 13 10.67 12.17 -12.88
CA LEU A 13 11.18 10.96 -12.23
C LEU A 13 10.42 10.72 -10.92
N HIS A 14 9.69 9.61 -10.89
CA HIS A 14 8.91 9.13 -9.76
C HIS A 14 9.77 9.18 -8.48
N HIS A 15 9.54 10.20 -7.68
CA HIS A 15 9.75 10.08 -6.25
C HIS A 15 8.90 8.88 -5.83
N PHE A 16 9.47 7.93 -5.10
CA PHE A 16 8.70 6.98 -4.30
C PHE A 16 7.68 7.82 -3.52
N GLU A 17 6.44 7.90 -4.02
CA GLU A 17 5.43 8.76 -3.41
C GLU A 17 5.17 8.23 -2.01
N ALA A 18 5.12 9.17 -1.06
CA ALA A 18 5.07 8.91 0.35
C ALA A 18 4.06 7.80 0.70
N ILE A 19 4.48 6.89 1.57
CA ILE A 19 3.58 5.91 2.21
C ILE A 19 2.32 6.64 2.69
N MET A 20 1.16 6.16 2.27
CA MET A 20 -0.12 6.74 2.64
C MET A 20 -0.27 6.73 4.17
N THR A 21 -0.56 7.89 4.74
CA THR A 21 -0.83 8.00 6.17
C THR A 21 -2.22 7.47 6.51
N VAL A 22 -2.45 7.11 7.78
CA VAL A 22 -3.77 6.73 8.29
C VAL A 22 -4.82 7.82 8.01
N LYS A 23 -4.44 9.10 8.15
CA LYS A 23 -5.33 10.23 7.90
C LYS A 23 -5.79 10.30 6.44
N GLU A 24 -4.86 10.08 5.51
CA GLU A 24 -5.18 10.09 4.07
C GLU A 24 -6.03 8.88 3.69
N LEU A 25 -5.73 7.71 4.25
CA LEU A 25 -6.54 6.51 4.06
C LEU A 25 -7.98 6.74 4.53
N ILE A 26 -8.17 7.24 5.76
CA ILE A 26 -9.51 7.53 6.31
C ILE A 26 -10.26 8.50 5.40
N LYS A 27 -9.60 9.57 4.92
CA LYS A 27 -10.23 10.52 4.01
C LYS A 27 -10.73 9.83 2.74
N LYS A 28 -9.95 8.94 2.14
CA LYS A 28 -10.37 8.17 0.95
C LYS A 28 -11.53 7.22 1.25
N LEU A 29 -11.52 6.57 2.42
CA LEU A 29 -12.59 5.65 2.82
C LEU A 29 -13.91 6.38 3.10
N GLN A 30 -13.87 7.63 3.56
CA GLN A 30 -15.06 8.45 3.79
C GLN A 30 -15.81 8.78 2.50
N ASP A 31 -15.14 8.78 1.35
CA ASP A 31 -15.75 9.07 0.05
C ASP A 31 -16.43 7.83 -0.59
N LEU A 32 -16.37 6.65 0.05
CA LEU A 32 -16.95 5.39 -0.43
C LEU A 32 -18.26 5.02 0.31
N PRO A 33 -19.09 4.09 -0.20
CA PRO A 33 -20.24 3.59 0.55
C PRO A 33 -19.78 2.90 1.84
N GLN A 34 -20.30 3.38 2.99
CA GLN A 34 -19.81 3.00 4.31
C GLN A 34 -20.17 1.55 4.73
N ASP A 35 -21.02 0.88 3.95
CA ASP A 35 -21.39 -0.53 4.08
C ASP A 35 -20.58 -1.47 3.18
N SER A 36 -19.66 -0.91 2.37
CA SER A 36 -18.75 -1.69 1.52
C SER A 36 -17.85 -2.60 2.35
N LYS A 37 -17.57 -3.81 1.84
CA LYS A 37 -16.56 -4.70 2.41
C LYS A 37 -15.16 -4.23 2.02
N ILE A 38 -14.21 -4.32 2.95
CA ILE A 38 -12.79 -4.01 2.72
C ILE A 38 -12.03 -5.33 2.65
N VAL A 39 -11.25 -5.50 1.57
CA VAL A 39 -10.43 -6.69 1.31
C VAL A 39 -9.02 -6.28 0.92
N VAL A 40 -8.06 -7.19 1.08
CA VAL A 40 -6.66 -7.05 0.64
C VAL A 40 -6.34 -8.05 -0.48
N GLN A 41 -5.25 -7.83 -1.21
CA GLN A 41 -4.82 -8.72 -2.26
C GLN A 41 -4.29 -10.05 -1.70
N GLY A 42 -4.70 -11.17 -2.31
CA GLY A 42 -4.19 -12.51 -2.05
C GLY A 42 -2.96 -12.87 -2.90
N TYR A 43 -2.44 -14.09 -2.71
CA TYR A 43 -1.16 -14.53 -3.30
C TYR A 43 -1.20 -14.71 -4.83
N GLU A 44 -2.35 -15.02 -5.42
CA GLU A 44 -2.48 -15.29 -6.87
C GLU A 44 -3.57 -14.43 -7.52
N GLY A 45 -3.63 -13.14 -7.16
CA GLY A 45 -4.64 -12.22 -7.70
C GLY A 45 -6.05 -12.39 -7.10
N GLY A 46 -6.22 -13.33 -6.16
CA GLY A 46 -7.41 -13.42 -5.32
C GLY A 46 -7.54 -12.25 -4.33
N LEU A 47 -8.61 -12.28 -3.54
CA LEU A 47 -8.88 -11.33 -2.47
C LEU A 47 -8.93 -12.06 -1.13
N SER A 48 -8.54 -11.39 -0.05
CA SER A 48 -8.60 -11.92 1.30
C SER A 48 -9.19 -10.91 2.27
N ASP A 49 -9.88 -11.41 3.29
CA ASP A 49 -10.35 -10.58 4.39
C ASP A 49 -9.16 -10.04 5.20
N ILE A 50 -9.38 -8.90 5.87
CA ILE A 50 -8.43 -8.39 6.85
C ILE A 50 -8.66 -9.14 8.16
N GLY A 51 -7.68 -9.95 8.56
CA GLY A 51 -7.71 -10.69 9.82
C GLY A 51 -7.22 -9.86 11.00
N GLN A 52 -6.18 -9.04 10.79
CA GLN A 52 -5.61 -8.23 11.85
C GLN A 52 -5.17 -6.85 11.33
N ILE A 53 -5.40 -5.83 12.16
CA ILE A 53 -4.85 -4.48 11.98
C ILE A 53 -3.93 -4.20 13.16
N LYS A 54 -2.64 -3.98 12.92
CA LYS A 54 -1.69 -3.72 14.00
C LYS A 54 -0.79 -2.52 13.71
N PRO A 55 -0.44 -1.71 14.74
CA PRO A 55 0.64 -0.75 14.61
C PRO A 55 1.97 -1.50 14.42
N SER A 56 2.84 -0.95 13.58
CA SER A 56 4.18 -1.50 13.37
C SER A 56 5.16 -0.39 12.99
N ARG A 57 6.38 -0.77 12.63
CA ARG A 57 7.40 0.11 12.07
C ARG A 57 8.00 -0.56 10.84
N LEU A 58 8.37 0.23 9.85
CA LEU A 58 8.97 -0.28 8.63
C LEU A 58 10.30 0.40 8.31
N GLU A 59 11.17 -0.36 7.65
CA GLU A 59 12.37 0.12 6.99
C GLU A 59 12.08 0.32 5.50
N LEU A 60 12.52 1.46 4.95
CA LEU A 60 12.20 1.88 3.60
C LEU A 60 13.28 1.44 2.61
N GLY A 61 12.86 0.96 1.44
CA GLY A 61 13.74 0.69 0.30
C GLY A 61 14.75 -0.44 0.50
N VAL A 62 14.47 -1.37 1.41
CA VAL A 62 15.36 -2.49 1.76
C VAL A 62 15.42 -3.57 0.69
N ASN A 63 14.31 -3.80 -0.01
CA ASN A 63 14.19 -4.87 -0.98
C ASN A 63 14.33 -4.36 -2.42
N SER A 64 15.13 -5.07 -3.22
CA SER A 64 15.23 -4.85 -4.67
C SER A 64 14.23 -5.69 -5.47
N GLU A 65 13.74 -6.77 -4.88
CA GLU A 65 12.90 -7.76 -5.54
C GLU A 65 11.42 -7.37 -5.44
N SER A 66 10.70 -7.43 -6.57
CA SER A 66 9.30 -7.00 -6.63
C SER A 66 8.35 -7.85 -5.80
N TRP A 67 8.62 -9.13 -5.61
CA TRP A 67 7.76 -10.05 -4.85
C TRP A 67 7.79 -9.81 -3.34
N ASN A 68 8.84 -9.18 -2.82
CA ASN A 68 8.92 -8.81 -1.40
C ASN A 68 8.20 -7.48 -1.10
N GLY A 69 7.90 -6.69 -2.15
CA GLY A 69 7.61 -5.28 -2.00
C GLY A 69 8.84 -4.49 -1.51
N PRO A 70 8.83 -3.14 -1.59
CA PRO A 70 10.03 -2.33 -1.39
C PRO A 70 10.43 -2.10 0.08
N HIS A 71 9.66 -2.58 1.05
CA HIS A 71 9.79 -2.25 2.49
C HIS A 71 9.69 -3.52 3.34
N GLU A 72 10.28 -3.51 4.53
CA GLU A 72 10.17 -4.60 5.51
C GLU A 72 9.68 -4.10 6.87
N GLU A 73 9.06 -4.99 7.65
CA GLU A 73 8.75 -4.75 9.06
C GLU A 73 10.06 -4.67 9.86
N SER A 74 10.26 -3.59 10.61
CA SER A 74 11.48 -3.36 11.38
C SER A 74 11.25 -3.58 12.88
N LEU A 75 12.08 -4.43 13.48
CA LEU A 75 12.08 -4.69 14.92
C LEU A 75 12.92 -3.67 15.72
N ASN A 76 13.82 -2.94 15.04
CA ASN A 76 14.85 -2.12 15.66
C ASN A 76 14.72 -0.62 15.35
N GLY A 77 13.49 -0.12 15.23
CA GLY A 77 13.21 1.29 14.92
C GLY A 77 12.45 1.46 13.62
N GLY A 78 12.59 2.59 12.95
CA GLY A 78 11.94 2.86 11.67
C GLY A 78 10.68 3.73 11.74
N VAL A 79 10.05 3.89 10.57
CA VAL A 79 8.90 4.78 10.37
C VAL A 79 7.63 4.11 10.89
N PRO A 80 6.86 4.75 11.79
CA PRO A 80 5.60 4.19 12.27
C PRO A 80 4.61 3.94 11.12
N CYS A 81 3.95 2.79 11.16
CA CYS A 81 2.97 2.37 10.15
C CYS A 81 1.82 1.57 10.77
N VAL A 82 0.82 1.25 9.94
CA VAL A 82 -0.24 0.29 10.27
C VAL A 82 -0.19 -0.83 9.25
N LEU A 83 -0.11 -2.07 9.72
CA LEU A 83 -0.16 -3.27 8.89
C LEU A 83 -1.57 -3.85 8.87
N LEU A 84 -2.07 -4.11 7.67
CA LEU A 84 -3.30 -4.86 7.42
C LEU A 84 -2.90 -6.28 7.02
N LEU A 85 -3.02 -7.22 7.95
CA LEU A 85 -2.69 -8.61 7.72
C LEU A 85 -3.93 -9.34 7.20
N ARG A 86 -3.73 -10.11 6.13
CA ARG A 86 -4.77 -11.02 5.62
C ARG A 86 -5.14 -12.04 6.71
N ALA A 87 -6.40 -12.44 6.74
CA ALA A 87 -6.81 -13.60 7.53
C ALA A 87 -6.10 -14.86 7.03
N GLU A 88 -5.73 -15.76 7.94
CA GLU A 88 -5.28 -17.10 7.56
C GLU A 88 -6.45 -17.84 6.91
N ASN A 89 -6.17 -18.58 5.84
CA ASN A 89 -7.18 -19.45 5.26
C ASN A 89 -7.28 -20.68 6.17
N PRO A 90 -8.40 -20.90 6.89
CA PRO A 90 -8.51 -22.05 7.78
C PRO A 90 -8.48 -23.39 7.03
N ASN A 91 -8.55 -23.37 5.70
CA ASN A 91 -8.47 -24.54 4.83
C ASN A 91 -7.14 -24.66 4.08
N SER A 92 -6.10 -23.88 4.44
CA SER A 92 -4.75 -24.16 3.94
C SER A 92 -4.11 -25.24 4.80
N ASP A 93 -4.03 -26.46 4.25
CA ASP A 93 -3.27 -27.58 4.82
C ASP A 93 -1.76 -27.29 4.89
#